data_AF-A0A521F9F6-F1
#
_entry.id   AF-A0A521F9F6-F1
#
_cell.length_a   1.000
_cell.length_b   1.000
_cell.length_c   1.000
_cell.angle_alpha   90.00
_cell.angle_beta   90.00
_cell.angle_gamma   90.00
#
_symmetry.space_group_name_H-M   'P 1'
#
loop_
_entity.id
_entity.type
_entity.pdbx_description
1 polymer ?
#
loop_
_entity_poly.entity_id
_entity_poly.type
_entity_poly.pdbx_seq_one_letter_code
_entity_poly.pdbx_strand_id
1 'polypeptide(L)'
;MSDNKLKSYEWQWLEISKWNTRSFQAYLKDRHKEVYGIDYVPRSWRMEAGMIKNFINEHGTEVLREFIDECLSSHKPTKQYPGLNFWFIYTYLRSQYLPRVLSRRRAEKEKRRKKRPQPLEMSREDLRSLL
;
A
#
# COMPACT_ATOMS: atom_id res chain seq x y z
N MET A 1 -31.30 -13.86 -0.09
CA MET A 1 -30.36 -13.02 -0.86
C MET A 1 -28.97 -13.42 -0.41
N SER A 2 -28.21 -14.12 -1.25
CA SER A 2 -26.87 -14.58 -0.90
C SER A 2 -25.97 -13.35 -0.73
N ASP A 3 -25.40 -13.15 0.45
CA ASP A 3 -24.33 -12.18 0.67
C ASP A 3 -23.19 -12.51 -0.30
N ASN A 4 -23.06 -11.75 -1.38
CA ASN A 4 -22.00 -11.96 -2.37
C ASN A 4 -20.69 -11.44 -1.78
N LYS A 5 -20.04 -12.28 -0.97
CA LYS A 5 -18.76 -11.96 -0.33
C LYS A 5 -17.71 -11.71 -1.41
N LEU A 6 -17.28 -10.45 -1.54
CA LEU A 6 -16.20 -10.04 -2.44
C LEU A 6 -14.97 -10.93 -2.22
N LYS A 7 -14.40 -11.41 -3.32
CA LYS A 7 -13.23 -12.28 -3.28
C LYS A 7 -11.96 -11.45 -3.20
N SER A 8 -10.92 -11.98 -2.56
CA SER A 8 -9.67 -11.21 -2.33
C SER A 8 -9.01 -10.66 -3.59
N TYR A 9 -9.20 -11.30 -4.75
CA TYR A 9 -8.61 -10.85 -6.02
C TYR A 9 -9.39 -9.67 -6.66
N GLU A 10 -10.59 -9.37 -6.17
CA GLU A 10 -11.40 -8.22 -6.58
C GLU A 10 -10.95 -6.96 -5.84
N TRP A 11 -9.63 -6.74 -5.83
CA TRP A 11 -8.94 -5.75 -5.00
C TRP A 11 -9.44 -4.32 -5.23
N GLN A 12 -9.90 -4.02 -6.44
CA GLN A 12 -10.42 -2.70 -6.84
C GLN A 12 -11.64 -2.26 -6.02
N TRP A 13 -12.42 -3.24 -5.54
CA TRP A 13 -13.64 -3.00 -4.76
C TRP A 13 -13.41 -3.16 -3.25
N LEU A 14 -12.19 -3.51 -2.83
CA LEU A 14 -11.82 -3.73 -1.44
C LEU A 14 -11.10 -2.51 -0.87
N GLU A 15 -11.46 -2.13 0.34
CA GLU A 15 -10.67 -1.19 1.14
C GLU A 15 -9.25 -1.73 1.34
N ILE A 16 -8.24 -0.87 1.19
CA ILE A 16 -6.82 -1.25 1.27
C ILE A 16 -6.45 -1.95 2.59
N SER A 17 -7.14 -1.64 3.68
CA SER A 17 -6.97 -2.30 4.98
C SER A 17 -7.37 -3.78 4.98
N LYS A 18 -8.24 -4.20 4.04
CA LYS A 18 -8.72 -5.59 3.88
C LYS A 18 -7.90 -6.38 2.86
N TRP A 19 -6.94 -5.75 2.20
CA TRP A 19 -6.10 -6.43 1.23
C TRP A 19 -5.21 -7.46 1.93
N ASN A 20 -5.03 -8.59 1.26
CA ASN A 20 -4.12 -9.64 1.68
C ASN A 20 -3.19 -10.01 0.53
N THR A 21 -2.37 -11.02 0.74
CA THR A 21 -1.42 -11.51 -0.28
C THR A 21 -2.07 -11.77 -1.64
N ARG A 22 -3.28 -12.34 -1.68
CA ARG A 22 -3.98 -12.63 -2.93
C ARG A 22 -4.47 -11.36 -3.62
N SER A 23 -4.88 -10.35 -2.84
CA SER A 23 -5.21 -9.01 -3.36
C SER A 23 -4.00 -8.37 -4.01
N PHE A 24 -2.83 -8.41 -3.37
CA PHE A 24 -1.60 -7.86 -3.93
C PHE A 24 -1.08 -8.62 -5.15
N GLN A 25 -1.25 -9.93 -5.22
CA GLN A 25 -0.91 -10.70 -6.41
C GLN A 25 -1.80 -10.35 -7.61
N ALA A 26 -3.10 -10.15 -7.39
CA ALA A 26 -4.00 -9.65 -8.42
C ALA A 26 -3.67 -8.21 -8.82
N TYR A 27 -3.40 -7.35 -7.84
CA TYR A 27 -2.94 -5.98 -8.05
C TYR A 27 -1.69 -5.91 -8.94
N LEU A 28 -0.67 -6.72 -8.62
CA LEU A 28 0.57 -6.77 -9.41
C LEU A 28 0.32 -7.22 -10.84
N LYS A 29 -0.56 -8.21 -11.06
CA LYS A 29 -0.94 -8.64 -12.42
C LYS A 29 -1.53 -7.48 -13.22
N ASP A 30 -2.51 -6.78 -12.65
CA ASP A 30 -3.21 -5.71 -13.34
C ASP A 30 -2.28 -4.52 -13.59
N ARG A 31 -1.52 -4.10 -12.59
CA ARG A 31 -0.57 -2.98 -12.71
C ARG A 31 0.56 -3.27 -13.68
N HIS A 32 1.06 -4.50 -13.73
CA HIS A 32 2.11 -4.88 -14.67
C HIS A 32 1.62 -4.83 -16.11
N LYS A 33 0.39 -5.29 -16.35
CA LYS A 33 -0.25 -5.20 -17.66
C LYS A 33 -0.52 -3.74 -18.06
N GLU A 34 -0.95 -2.90 -17.11
CA GLU A 34 -1.19 -1.48 -17.36
C GLU A 34 0.10 -0.71 -17.66
N VAL A 35 1.16 -0.91 -16.87
CA VAL A 35 2.40 -0.13 -16.96
C VAL A 35 3.31 -0.63 -18.08
N TYR A 36 3.40 -1.94 -18.28
CA TYR A 36 4.36 -2.54 -19.22
C TYR A 36 3.71 -3.20 -20.44
N GLY A 37 2.38 -3.33 -20.48
CA GLY A 37 1.68 -3.98 -21.60
C GLY A 37 1.87 -5.51 -21.66
N ILE A 38 2.47 -6.12 -20.64
CA ILE A 38 2.80 -7.55 -20.61
C ILE A 38 2.26 -8.22 -19.34
N ASP A 39 2.01 -9.52 -19.42
CA ASP A 39 1.53 -10.29 -18.28
C ASP A 39 2.59 -10.39 -17.18
N TYR A 40 2.14 -10.38 -15.94
CA TYR A 40 3.01 -10.50 -14.77
C TYR A 40 3.52 -11.94 -14.61
N VAL A 41 4.84 -12.09 -14.59
CA VAL A 41 5.50 -13.38 -14.39
C VAL A 41 6.26 -13.36 -13.07
N PRO A 42 5.77 -14.04 -12.01
CA PRO A 42 6.48 -14.11 -10.74
C PRO A 42 7.73 -14.98 -10.86
N ARG A 43 8.69 -14.77 -9.97
CA ARG A 43 9.78 -15.76 -9.80
C ARG A 43 9.25 -17.08 -9.22
N SER A 44 8.38 -16.98 -8.22
CA SER A 44 7.65 -18.09 -7.62
C SER A 44 6.48 -17.55 -6.84
N TRP A 45 5.26 -18.00 -7.15
CA TRP A 45 4.04 -17.55 -6.47
C TRP A 45 4.12 -17.74 -4.95
N ARG A 46 4.65 -18.89 -4.50
CA ARG A 46 4.79 -19.20 -3.07
C ARG A 46 5.79 -18.28 -2.37
N MET A 47 6.93 -18.03 -3.01
CA MET A 47 7.97 -17.17 -2.46
C MET A 47 7.48 -15.73 -2.35
N GLU A 48 6.93 -15.18 -3.44
CA GLU A 48 6.40 -13.82 -3.44
C GLU A 48 5.24 -13.67 -2.46
N ALA A 49 4.40 -14.69 -2.30
CA ALA A 49 3.36 -14.69 -1.29
C ALA A 49 3.91 -14.52 0.14
N GLY A 50 5.00 -15.22 0.47
CA GLY A 50 5.69 -15.08 1.75
C GLY A 50 6.30 -13.70 1.95
N MET A 51 6.95 -13.16 0.91
CA MET A 51 7.53 -11.81 0.95
C MET A 51 6.46 -10.73 1.14
N ILE A 52 5.35 -10.82 0.40
CA ILE A 52 4.21 -9.90 0.53
C ILE A 52 3.63 -9.97 1.94
N LYS A 53 3.40 -11.19 2.46
CA LYS A 53 2.85 -11.38 3.82
C LYS A 53 3.77 -10.75 4.87
N ASN A 54 5.07 -10.99 4.79
CA ASN A 54 6.04 -10.42 5.73
C ASN A 54 6.06 -8.89 5.64
N PHE A 55 6.03 -8.33 4.44
CA PHE A 55 6.00 -6.88 4.24
C PHE A 55 4.72 -6.26 4.83
N ILE A 56 3.55 -6.89 4.62
CA ILE A 56 2.29 -6.43 5.21
C ILE A 56 2.37 -6.43 6.74
N ASN A 57 2.97 -7.47 7.33
CA ASN A 57 3.13 -7.54 8.78
C ASN A 57 4.08 -6.45 9.31
N GLU A 58 5.15 -6.14 8.58
CA GLU A 58 6.16 -5.17 9.00
C GLU A 58 5.71 -3.71 8.80
N HIS A 59 4.98 -3.43 7.72
CA HIS A 59 4.71 -2.06 7.28
C HIS A 59 3.23 -1.74 6.98
N GLY A 60 2.37 -2.75 6.92
CA GLY A 60 0.96 -2.61 6.56
C GLY A 60 0.70 -2.60 5.04
N THR A 61 -0.57 -2.77 4.69
CA THR A 61 -1.03 -2.87 3.28
C THR A 61 -0.88 -1.54 2.54
N GLU A 62 -1.16 -0.44 3.21
CA GLU A 62 -1.07 0.90 2.66
C GLU A 62 0.36 1.25 2.18
N VAL A 63 1.37 0.95 3.00
CA VAL A 63 2.78 1.18 2.64
C VAL A 63 3.19 0.27 1.50
N LEU A 64 2.77 -1.00 1.50
CA LEU A 64 3.09 -1.94 0.43
C LEU A 64 2.55 -1.47 -0.93
N ARG A 65 1.30 -1.00 -0.99
CA ARG A 65 0.73 -0.48 -2.23
C ARG A 65 1.54 0.70 -2.77
N GLU A 66 1.80 1.71 -1.95
CA GLU A 66 2.57 2.89 -2.38
C GLU A 66 3.99 2.53 -2.78
N PHE A 67 4.62 1.61 -2.06
CA PHE A 67 5.94 1.11 -2.42
C PHE A 67 5.95 0.44 -3.80
N ILE A 68 4.97 -0.42 -4.10
CA ILE A 68 4.82 -1.04 -5.42
C ILE A 68 4.60 0.03 -6.49
N ASP A 69 3.71 1.00 -6.25
CA ASP A 69 3.40 2.06 -7.21
C ASP A 69 4.60 2.94 -7.53
N GLU A 70 5.36 3.32 -6.50
CA GLU A 70 6.60 4.08 -6.67
C GLU A 70 7.64 3.29 -7.47
N CYS A 71 7.76 1.97 -7.23
CA CYS A 71 8.71 1.13 -7.97
C CYS A 71 8.30 0.96 -9.44
N LEU A 72 7.02 0.68 -9.72
CA LEU A 72 6.52 0.49 -11.08
C LEU A 72 6.57 1.79 -11.90
N SER A 73 6.28 2.94 -11.28
CA SER A 73 6.36 4.24 -11.96
C SER A 73 7.79 4.72 -12.21
N SER A 74 8.73 4.39 -11.31
CA SER A 74 10.12 4.84 -11.41
C SER A 74 10.96 3.95 -12.33
N HIS A 75 10.62 2.67 -12.47
CA HIS A 75 11.41 1.73 -13.26
C HIS A 75 11.12 1.88 -14.76
N LYS A 76 12.17 2.11 -15.54
CA LYS A 76 12.11 2.06 -17.00
C LYS A 76 12.43 0.65 -17.49
N PRO A 77 11.50 -0.02 -18.21
CA PRO A 77 11.76 -1.32 -18.80
C PRO A 77 13.00 -1.30 -19.69
N THR A 78 13.78 -2.37 -19.64
CA THR A 78 14.92 -2.59 -20.53
C THR A 78 14.70 -3.87 -21.32
N LYS A 79 15.45 -4.10 -22.41
CA LYS A 79 15.33 -5.34 -23.19
C LYS A 79 15.55 -6.60 -22.35
N GLN A 80 16.44 -6.53 -21.36
CA GLN A 80 16.76 -7.65 -20.48
C GLN A 80 15.73 -7.82 -19.34
N TYR A 81 15.12 -6.70 -18.91
CA TYR A 81 14.12 -6.67 -17.85
C TYR A 81 12.90 -5.90 -18.34
N PRO A 82 12.02 -6.56 -19.14
CA PRO A 82 10.87 -5.90 -19.76
C PRO A 82 9.76 -5.59 -18.74
N GLY A 83 9.86 -6.11 -17.52
CA GLY A 83 8.93 -5.86 -16.43
C GLY A 83 9.54 -6.23 -15.07
N LEU A 84 8.77 -5.98 -14.01
CA LEU A 84 9.20 -6.19 -12.64
C LEU A 84 8.29 -7.19 -11.93
N ASN A 85 8.89 -8.25 -11.39
CA ASN A 85 8.23 -9.10 -10.40
C ASN A 85 8.53 -8.65 -8.97
N PHE A 86 7.72 -9.12 -8.03
CA PHE A 86 7.80 -8.69 -6.63
C PHE A 86 9.10 -9.13 -5.98
N TRP A 87 9.65 -10.30 -6.36
CA TRP A 87 10.97 -10.71 -5.89
C TRP A 87 12.05 -9.67 -6.25
N PHE A 88 12.05 -9.17 -7.49
CA PHE A 88 12.99 -8.14 -7.93
C PHE A 88 12.77 -6.82 -7.20
N ILE A 89 11.51 -6.36 -7.10
CA ILE A 89 11.14 -5.16 -6.36
C ILE A 89 11.63 -5.24 -4.91
N TYR A 90 11.35 -6.35 -4.24
CA TYR A 90 11.73 -6.57 -2.85
C TYR A 90 13.25 -6.65 -2.65
N THR A 91 13.96 -7.34 -3.55
CA THR A 91 15.39 -7.61 -3.39
C THR A 91 16.24 -6.39 -3.74
N TYR A 92 15.92 -5.69 -4.82
CA TYR A 92 16.80 -4.63 -5.36
C TYR A 92 16.28 -3.22 -5.14
N LEU A 93 14.96 -3.02 -5.10
CA LEU A 93 14.37 -1.68 -5.05
C LEU A 93 13.97 -1.26 -3.62
N ARG A 94 13.85 -2.20 -2.68
CA ARG A 94 13.39 -1.91 -1.31
C ARG A 94 14.23 -0.84 -0.62
N SER A 95 15.55 -0.97 -0.59
CA SER A 95 16.43 0.00 0.08
C SER A 95 16.38 1.40 -0.54
N GLN A 96 16.05 1.49 -1.83
CA GLN A 96 16.03 2.75 -2.57
C GLN A 96 14.73 3.53 -2.37
N TYR A 97 13.58 2.84 -2.44
CA TYR A 97 12.26 3.50 -2.45
C TYR A 97 11.51 3.44 -1.12
N LEU A 98 11.69 2.37 -0.33
CA LEU A 98 10.94 2.21 0.93
C LEU A 98 11.17 3.35 1.93
N PRO A 99 12.40 3.84 2.17
CA PRO A 99 12.61 4.96 3.11
C PRO A 99 11.83 6.22 2.71
N ARG A 100 11.69 6.47 1.40
CA ARG A 100 10.94 7.63 0.87
C ARG A 100 9.45 7.50 1.17
N VAL A 101 8.87 6.32 0.93
CA VAL A 101 7.46 6.02 1.23
C VAL A 101 7.18 6.14 2.73
N LEU A 102 8.03 5.54 3.58
CA LEU A 102 7.89 5.63 5.03
C LEU A 102 7.99 7.07 5.54
N SER A 103 8.91 7.86 5.00
CA SER A 103 9.06 9.28 5.33
C SER A 103 7.80 10.08 4.97
N ARG A 104 7.28 9.90 3.74
CA ARG A 104 6.05 10.56 3.26
C ARG A 104 4.86 10.23 4.17
N ARG A 105 4.66 8.96 4.49
CA ARG A 105 3.59 8.49 5.38
C ARG A 105 3.72 9.02 6.80
N ARG A 106 4.94 9.10 7.35
CA ARG A 106 5.18 9.70 8.66
C ARG A 106 4.79 11.18 8.66
N ALA A 107 5.17 11.93 7.63
CA ALA A 107 4.81 13.33 7.50
C ALA A 107 3.30 13.55 7.37
N GLU A 108 2.59 12.70 6.61
CA GLU A 108 1.13 12.75 6.49
C GLU A 108 0.42 12.44 7.81
N LYS A 109 0.87 11.42 8.53
CA LYS A 109 0.33 11.08 9.85
C LYS A 109 0.47 12.25 10.82
N GLU A 110 1.61 12.93 10.81
CA GLU A 110 1.84 14.09 11.66
C GLU A 110 0.95 15.29 11.26
N LYS A 111 0.79 15.56 9.96
CA LYS A 111 -0.16 16.57 9.47
C LYS A 111 -1.60 16.26 9.89
N ARG A 112 -2.02 14.99 9.83
CA ARG A 112 -3.36 14.56 10.27
C ARG A 112 -3.54 14.75 11.79
N ARG A 113 -2.51 14.47 12.60
CA ARG A 113 -2.54 14.73 14.05
C ARG A 113 -2.71 16.22 14.36
N LYS A 114 -1.96 17.08 13.68
CA LYS A 114 -2.04 18.55 13.86
C LYS A 114 -3.37 19.15 13.42
N LYS A 115 -4.03 18.58 12.41
CA LYS A 115 -5.35 19.01 11.92
C LYS A 115 -6.53 18.51 12.75
N ARG A 116 -6.31 17.57 13.68
CA ARG A 116 -7.41 17.05 14.53
C ARG A 116 -7.79 18.17 15.50
N PRO A 117 -9.05 18.68 15.49
CA PRO A 117 -9.46 19.72 16.43
C PRO A 117 -9.22 19.22 17.85
N GLN A 118 -8.58 20.04 18.67
CA GLN A 118 -8.57 19.80 20.11
C GLN A 118 -10.03 19.85 20.59
N PRO A 119 -10.46 18.97 21.51
CA PRO A 119 -11.74 19.16 22.19
C PRO A 119 -11.78 20.61 22.69
N LEU A 120 -12.87 21.35 22.44
CA LEU A 120 -13.07 22.62 23.13
C LEU A 120 -13.11 22.30 24.62
N GLU A 121 -12.00 22.47 25.33
CA GLU A 121 -12.03 22.62 26.77
C GLU A 121 -12.72 23.96 27.04
N MET A 122 -14.03 23.91 27.27
CA MET A 122 -14.72 25.06 27.86
C MET A 122 -14.13 25.29 29.25
N SER A 123 -13.68 26.52 29.51
CA SER A 123 -13.19 26.87 30.85
C SER A 123 -14.33 26.68 31.87
N ARG A 124 -13.96 26.36 33.12
CA ARG A 124 -14.91 26.45 34.25
C ARG A 124 -15.50 27.86 34.39
N GLU A 125 -14.79 28.90 33.95
CA GLU A 125 -15.33 30.26 33.87
C GLU A 125 -16.45 30.38 32.82
N ASP A 126 -16.29 29.75 31.66
CA ASP A 126 -17.30 29.80 30.57
C ASP A 126 -18.59 29.10 31.01
N LEU A 127 -18.47 27.96 31.70
CA LEU A 127 -19.61 27.23 32.28
C LEU A 127 -20.34 28.04 33.38
N ARG A 128 -19.61 28.89 34.12
CA ARG A 128 -20.20 29.76 35.14
C ARG A 128 -20.94 30.95 34.55
N SER A 129 -20.63 31.36 33.32
CA SER A 129 -21.31 32.46 32.64
C SER A 129 -22.67 32.09 32.04
N LEU A 130 -23.01 30.79 32.05
CA LEU A 130 -24.24 30.22 31.47
C LEU A 130 -25.29 29.81 32.53
N LEU A 131 -24.99 29.98 33.82
CA LEU A 131 -25.89 29.74 34.97
C LEU A 131 -26.22 31.07 35.65
#